data_AF-J9GIJ1-F1
#
_entry.id   AF-J9GIJ1-F1
#
_cell.length_a   1.000
_cell.length_b   1.000
_cell.length_c   1.000
_cell.angle_alpha   90.00
_cell.angle_beta   90.00
_cell.angle_gamma   90.00
#
_symmetry.space_group_name_H-M   'P 1'
#
loop_
_entity.id
_entity.type
_entity.pdbx_description
1 polymer ?
#
loop_
_entity_poly.entity_id
_entity_poly.type
_entity_poly.pdbx_seq_one_letter_code
_entity_poly.pdbx_strand_id
1 'polypeptide(L)'
;MAQALGASTKGSSSQYSTFETINGQIVTIRLANHSASSKRMDDAGRDNAISIVISTKPNEGVTNDGDAHIVEFYYNSIKLRKAEGHPLAEIVRSIKQALYSGEYKDTTGLADVIEVNNLRFFRTPNGEAYGFTVDGKIYLDPRIATAETAIHEYAHLWADMLRQMNPEAWNDIVQLMKGTSVWDEVKSLYPELKTDDEITDEVLAHYSGRKGAAKLREEQHRIANDQNMDLRSKATAIAALNRVKEAITKFWRGVADLLHIRFTTAEEVADRVLADLLHGVNPTAYTKLEDVKVREMGTRVNR
;
A
#
# COMPACT_ATOMS: atom_id res chain seq x y z
N MET A 1 -26.16 -19.49 0.54
CA MET A 1 -24.73 -19.16 0.43
C MET A 1 -24.11 -18.87 1.79
N ALA A 2 -24.59 -17.89 2.57
CA ALA A 2 -24.02 -17.61 3.89
C ALA A 2 -24.21 -18.71 4.96
N GLN A 3 -25.28 -19.50 4.88
CA GLN A 3 -25.42 -20.70 5.72
C GLN A 3 -24.34 -21.75 5.45
N ALA A 4 -23.76 -21.79 4.23
CA ALA A 4 -22.67 -22.68 3.89
C ALA A 4 -21.29 -22.14 4.33
N LEU A 5 -21.23 -20.91 4.85
CA LEU A 5 -20.01 -20.23 5.32
C LEU A 5 -19.99 -20.06 6.86
N GLY A 6 -20.94 -20.65 7.60
CA GLY A 6 -20.98 -20.54 9.07
C GLY A 6 -21.39 -19.15 9.61
N ALA A 7 -21.97 -18.28 8.78
CA ALA A 7 -22.32 -16.91 9.17
C ALA A 7 -23.45 -16.87 10.22
N SER A 8 -23.27 -16.09 11.29
CA SER A 8 -24.32 -15.86 12.31
C SER A 8 -25.16 -14.63 11.99
N THR A 9 -26.47 -14.73 12.24
CA THR A 9 -27.44 -13.66 12.02
C THR A 9 -27.54 -12.77 13.26
N LYS A 10 -27.17 -11.50 13.14
CA LYS A 10 -27.56 -10.45 14.10
C LYS A 10 -28.31 -9.34 13.35
N GLY A 11 -29.63 -9.48 13.26
CA GLY A 11 -30.61 -8.39 13.10
C GLY A 11 -30.53 -7.45 11.89
N SER A 12 -29.51 -7.51 11.05
CA SER A 12 -29.35 -6.69 9.86
C SER A 12 -29.18 -7.57 8.63
N SER A 13 -29.50 -7.05 7.46
CA SER A 13 -29.40 -7.70 6.14
C SER A 13 -27.97 -8.00 5.68
N SER A 14 -27.02 -8.07 6.62
CA SER A 14 -25.62 -8.37 6.42
C SER A 14 -25.25 -9.69 7.07
N GLN A 15 -24.50 -10.51 6.36
CA GLN A 15 -23.95 -11.78 6.81
C GLN A 15 -22.43 -11.66 6.85
N TYR A 16 -21.81 -12.21 7.89
CA TYR A 16 -20.39 -12.06 8.15
C TYR A 16 -19.74 -13.42 8.36
N SER A 17 -18.52 -13.58 7.85
CA SER A 17 -17.65 -14.73 8.12
C SER A 17 -16.22 -14.22 8.29
N THR A 18 -15.63 -14.49 9.46
CA THR A 18 -14.24 -14.14 9.76
C THR A 18 -13.39 -15.40 9.73
N PHE A 19 -12.23 -15.34 9.10
CA PHE A 19 -11.32 -16.47 8.93
C PHE A 19 -9.88 -15.98 8.93
N GLU A 20 -8.95 -16.91 9.16
CA GLU A 20 -7.51 -16.69 9.06
C GLU A 20 -7.02 -17.28 7.74
N THR A 21 -6.23 -16.52 6.98
CA THR A 21 -5.66 -16.94 5.70
C THR A 21 -4.44 -17.83 5.92
N ILE A 22 -3.94 -18.44 4.85
CA ILE A 22 -2.71 -19.27 4.93
C ILE A 22 -1.47 -18.48 5.38
N ASN A 23 -1.49 -17.14 5.23
CA ASN A 23 -0.42 -16.25 5.66
C ASN A 23 -0.65 -15.66 7.07
N GLY A 24 -1.65 -16.16 7.82
CA GLY A 24 -1.96 -15.72 9.18
C GLY A 24 -2.73 -14.39 9.27
N GLN A 25 -3.27 -13.90 8.15
CA GLN A 25 -4.07 -12.67 8.13
C GLN A 25 -5.51 -12.98 8.52
N ILE A 26 -6.07 -12.27 9.50
CA ILE A 26 -7.49 -12.35 9.84
C ILE A 26 -8.27 -11.44 8.90
N VAL A 27 -9.24 -12.01 8.18
CA VAL A 27 -10.07 -11.32 7.19
C VAL A 27 -11.54 -11.62 7.46
N THR A 28 -12.39 -10.60 7.35
CA THR A 28 -13.84 -10.76 7.42
C THR A 28 -14.48 -10.56 6.06
N ILE A 29 -15.22 -11.55 5.56
CA ILE A 29 -16.13 -11.36 4.42
C ILE A 29 -17.50 -10.96 4.93
N ARG A 30 -18.01 -9.83 4.45
CA ARG A 30 -19.39 -9.36 4.63
C ARG A 30 -20.16 -9.51 3.33
N LEU A 31 -21.33 -10.14 3.37
CA LEU A 31 -22.31 -10.15 2.28
C LEU A 31 -23.51 -9.30 2.69
N ALA A 32 -23.92 -8.32 1.88
CA ALA A 32 -25.00 -7.41 2.25
C ALA A 32 -25.77 -6.84 1.06
N ASN A 33 -26.87 -6.13 1.36
CA ASN A 33 -27.65 -5.36 0.39
C ASN A 33 -27.52 -3.83 0.56
N HIS A 34 -26.58 -3.39 1.40
CA HIS A 34 -26.28 -2.00 1.70
C HIS A 34 -24.79 -1.83 2.02
N SER A 35 -24.27 -0.63 1.83
CA SER A 35 -22.86 -0.31 2.08
C SER A 35 -22.47 -0.43 3.55
N ALA A 36 -21.20 -0.70 3.78
CA ALA A 36 -20.62 -0.86 5.11
C ALA A 36 -20.43 0.49 5.84
N SER A 37 -20.23 0.42 7.15
CA SER A 37 -19.72 1.50 8.00
C SER A 37 -18.49 0.98 8.74
N SER A 38 -17.38 1.72 8.71
CA SER A 38 -16.15 1.33 9.41
C SER A 38 -16.39 1.24 10.92
N LYS A 39 -17.11 2.19 11.50
CA LYS A 39 -17.45 2.14 12.93
C LYS A 39 -18.21 0.86 13.32
N ARG A 40 -19.17 0.42 12.49
CA ARG A 40 -19.92 -0.82 12.76
C ARG A 40 -19.06 -2.08 12.65
N MET A 41 -17.97 -2.03 11.88
CA MET A 41 -17.01 -3.12 11.82
C MET A 41 -16.12 -3.12 13.06
N ASP A 42 -15.64 -1.94 13.51
CA ASP A 42 -14.87 -1.78 14.75
C ASP A 42 -15.64 -2.27 15.98
N ASP A 43 -16.89 -1.82 16.12
CA ASP A 43 -17.77 -2.19 17.24
C ASP A 43 -18.02 -3.72 17.28
N ALA A 44 -17.73 -4.42 16.18
CA ALA A 44 -17.82 -5.87 16.04
C ALA A 44 -16.46 -6.59 16.04
N GLY A 45 -15.34 -5.88 16.23
CA GLY A 45 -13.98 -6.41 16.21
C GLY A 45 -13.54 -6.94 14.84
N ARG A 46 -13.95 -6.27 13.76
CA ARG A 46 -13.72 -6.69 12.37
C ARG A 46 -12.84 -5.68 11.65
N ASP A 47 -11.59 -5.62 12.08
CA ASP A 47 -10.67 -4.55 11.70
C ASP A 47 -10.22 -4.61 10.23
N ASN A 48 -10.46 -5.74 9.55
CA ASN A 48 -10.12 -5.95 8.15
C ASN A 48 -11.22 -6.72 7.42
N ALA A 49 -11.93 -6.08 6.49
CA ALA A 49 -13.13 -6.61 5.87
C ALA A 49 -13.20 -6.46 4.34
N ILE A 50 -13.64 -7.52 3.69
CA ILE A 50 -14.09 -7.55 2.31
C ILE A 50 -15.62 -7.47 2.33
N SER A 51 -16.19 -6.34 1.90
CA SER A 51 -17.63 -6.11 1.84
C SER A 51 -18.15 -6.34 0.42
N ILE A 52 -19.01 -7.35 0.22
CA ILE A 52 -19.65 -7.62 -1.06
C ILE A 52 -21.10 -7.22 -0.95
N VAL A 53 -21.48 -6.17 -1.68
CA VAL A 53 -22.82 -5.60 -1.66
C VAL A 53 -23.53 -5.89 -2.97
N ILE A 54 -24.72 -6.49 -2.89
CA ILE A 54 -25.59 -6.68 -4.06
C ILE A 54 -26.91 -5.98 -3.77
N SER A 55 -27.19 -4.90 -4.50
CA SER A 55 -28.38 -4.06 -4.24
C SER A 55 -29.04 -3.55 -5.51
N THR A 56 -30.33 -3.22 -5.43
CA THR A 56 -31.03 -2.48 -6.50
C THR A 56 -30.88 -0.97 -6.34
N LYS A 57 -30.42 -0.51 -5.17
CA LYS A 57 -30.23 0.90 -4.87
C LYS A 57 -29.00 1.47 -5.60
N PRO A 58 -28.88 2.80 -5.69
CA PRO A 58 -27.62 3.43 -6.05
C PRO A 58 -26.53 3.10 -5.03
N ASN A 59 -25.27 3.11 -5.47
CA ASN A 59 -24.13 3.03 -4.57
C ASN A 59 -23.99 4.37 -3.83
N GLU A 60 -24.17 4.35 -2.51
CA GLU A 60 -23.98 5.52 -1.63
C GLU A 60 -22.57 5.56 -1.02
N GLY A 61 -21.78 4.51 -1.25
CA GLY A 61 -20.42 4.37 -0.73
C GLY A 61 -20.34 3.89 0.72
N VAL A 62 -19.13 3.49 1.12
CA VAL A 62 -18.82 3.10 2.49
C VAL A 62 -18.88 4.34 3.38
N THR A 63 -19.59 4.25 4.51
CA THR A 63 -19.54 5.27 5.55
C THR A 63 -18.23 5.14 6.31
N ASN A 64 -17.27 6.03 6.06
CA ASN A 64 -15.99 6.02 6.76
C ASN A 64 -16.06 6.83 8.08
N ASP A 65 -16.57 6.20 9.14
CA ASP A 65 -16.84 6.80 10.46
C ASP A 65 -16.13 6.11 11.64
N GLY A 66 -15.24 5.17 11.36
CA GLY A 66 -14.38 4.42 12.28
C GLY A 66 -13.06 4.01 11.62
N ASP A 67 -12.33 3.07 12.21
CA ASP A 67 -10.94 2.73 11.87
C ASP A 67 -10.80 1.42 11.06
N ALA A 68 -11.83 0.56 11.01
CA ALA A 68 -11.76 -0.72 10.31
C ALA A 68 -11.47 -0.55 8.81
N HIS A 69 -10.52 -1.33 8.31
CA HIS A 69 -10.22 -1.46 6.89
C HIS A 69 -11.37 -2.16 6.18
N ILE A 70 -11.90 -1.54 5.13
CA ILE A 70 -12.95 -2.13 4.32
C ILE A 70 -12.62 -1.94 2.84
N VAL A 71 -12.57 -3.04 2.09
CA VAL A 71 -12.68 -3.04 0.63
C VAL A 71 -14.10 -3.47 0.26
N GLU A 72 -14.91 -2.56 -0.24
CA GLU A 72 -16.28 -2.81 -0.69
C GLU A 72 -16.38 -2.97 -2.21
N PHE A 73 -16.90 -4.12 -2.63
CA PHE A 73 -17.30 -4.45 -3.99
C PHE A 73 -18.81 -4.30 -4.10
N TYR A 74 -19.26 -3.18 -4.66
CA TYR A 74 -20.67 -2.88 -4.83
C TYR A 74 -21.16 -3.30 -6.22
N TYR A 75 -22.12 -4.22 -6.24
CA TYR A 75 -22.75 -4.68 -7.46
C TYR A 75 -24.20 -4.20 -7.55
N ASN A 76 -24.50 -3.43 -8.60
CA ASN A 76 -25.89 -3.15 -8.94
C ASN A 76 -26.56 -4.42 -9.48
N SER A 77 -27.54 -4.94 -8.74
CA SER A 77 -28.25 -6.17 -9.07
C SER A 77 -29.01 -6.13 -10.41
N ILE A 78 -29.38 -4.95 -10.91
CA ILE A 78 -30.00 -4.81 -12.24
C ILE A 78 -28.93 -5.01 -13.31
N LYS A 79 -27.73 -4.42 -13.16
CA LYS A 79 -26.60 -4.62 -14.07
C LYS A 79 -26.16 -6.09 -14.06
N LEU A 80 -26.02 -6.69 -12.88
CA LEU A 80 -25.66 -8.11 -12.72
C LEU A 80 -26.60 -9.06 -13.46
N ARG A 81 -27.91 -8.83 -13.40
CA ARG A 81 -28.90 -9.67 -14.09
C ARG A 81 -28.92 -9.50 -15.59
N LYS A 82 -28.52 -8.32 -16.09
CA LYS A 82 -28.50 -7.99 -17.52
C LYS A 82 -27.17 -8.32 -18.18
N ALA A 83 -26.11 -8.49 -17.40
CA ALA A 83 -24.80 -8.84 -17.90
C ALA A 83 -24.82 -10.22 -18.56
N GLU A 84 -24.10 -10.35 -19.67
CA GLU A 84 -23.88 -11.63 -20.32
C GLU A 84 -23.01 -12.54 -19.44
N GLY A 85 -23.17 -13.86 -19.59
CA GLY A 85 -22.42 -14.85 -18.81
C GLY A 85 -23.02 -15.18 -17.44
N HIS A 86 -22.15 -15.51 -16.48
CA HIS A 86 -22.54 -16.00 -15.15
C HIS A 86 -21.86 -15.21 -14.01
N PRO A 87 -22.11 -13.89 -13.90
CA PRO A 87 -21.39 -13.03 -12.97
C PRO A 87 -21.60 -13.41 -11.49
N LEU A 88 -22.77 -13.95 -11.13
CA LEU A 88 -22.99 -14.48 -9.78
C LEU A 88 -22.09 -15.70 -9.48
N ALA A 89 -21.84 -16.55 -10.47
CA ALA A 89 -20.94 -17.69 -10.30
C ALA A 89 -19.48 -17.24 -10.17
N GLU A 90 -19.11 -16.16 -10.85
CA GLU A 90 -17.80 -15.52 -10.71
C GLU A 90 -17.59 -14.91 -9.34
N ILE A 91 -18.55 -14.12 -8.83
CA ILE A 91 -18.51 -13.59 -7.45
C ILE A 91 -18.32 -14.72 -6.43
N VAL A 92 -19.03 -15.85 -6.61
CA VAL A 92 -18.88 -17.03 -5.75
C VAL A 92 -17.47 -17.62 -5.83
N ARG A 93 -16.87 -17.68 -7.03
CA ARG A 93 -15.48 -18.17 -7.22
C ARG A 93 -14.48 -17.22 -6.56
N SER A 94 -14.65 -15.92 -6.70
CA SER A 94 -13.79 -14.91 -6.08
C SER A 94 -13.89 -14.93 -4.55
N ILE A 95 -15.09 -15.14 -3.99
CA ILE A 95 -15.26 -15.39 -2.54
C ILE A 95 -14.45 -16.62 -2.12
N LYS A 96 -14.56 -17.73 -2.87
CA LYS A 96 -13.81 -18.94 -2.54
C LYS A 96 -12.29 -18.72 -2.58
N GLN A 97 -11.79 -17.96 -3.56
CA GLN A 97 -10.38 -17.60 -3.64
C GLN A 97 -9.95 -16.75 -2.44
N ALA A 98 -10.74 -15.75 -2.06
CA ALA A 98 -10.47 -14.89 -0.91
C ALA A 98 -10.39 -15.66 0.41
N LEU A 99 -11.12 -16.77 0.56
CA LEU A 99 -11.00 -17.65 1.74
C LEU A 99 -9.59 -18.27 1.87
N TYR A 100 -8.83 -18.37 0.79
CA TYR A 100 -7.46 -18.88 0.81
C TYR A 100 -6.42 -17.76 0.84
N SER A 101 -6.55 -16.76 -0.05
CA SER A 101 -5.55 -15.69 -0.22
C SER A 101 -5.72 -14.51 0.72
N GLY A 102 -6.92 -14.29 1.25
CA GLY A 102 -7.28 -13.03 1.93
C GLY A 102 -7.62 -11.88 1.00
N GLU A 103 -7.53 -12.10 -0.32
CA GLU A 103 -7.76 -11.09 -1.34
C GLU A 103 -8.96 -11.48 -2.21
N TYR A 104 -9.94 -10.58 -2.36
CA TYR A 104 -11.04 -10.76 -3.28
C TYR A 104 -10.75 -10.05 -4.60
N LYS A 105 -10.76 -10.80 -5.70
CA LYS A 105 -10.61 -10.27 -7.04
C LYS A 105 -11.95 -10.28 -7.79
N ASP A 106 -12.48 -9.11 -8.15
CA ASP A 106 -13.63 -9.04 -9.05
C ASP A 106 -13.21 -9.43 -10.48
N THR A 107 -13.74 -10.55 -11.01
CA THR A 107 -13.51 -10.94 -12.41
C THR A 107 -14.63 -10.48 -13.33
N THR A 108 -15.74 -9.99 -12.77
CA THR A 108 -16.93 -9.62 -13.55
C THR A 108 -16.77 -8.27 -14.24
N GLY A 109 -15.94 -7.39 -13.69
CA GLY A 109 -15.78 -6.00 -14.14
C GLY A 109 -17.03 -5.14 -13.89
N LEU A 110 -17.95 -5.61 -13.05
CA LEU A 110 -19.24 -4.96 -12.78
C LEU A 110 -19.27 -4.26 -11.42
N ALA A 111 -18.27 -4.50 -10.56
CA ALA A 111 -18.21 -3.90 -9.23
C ALA A 111 -17.78 -2.43 -9.31
N ASP A 112 -18.50 -1.57 -8.59
CA ASP A 112 -17.93 -0.30 -8.14
C ASP A 112 -17.11 -0.61 -6.87
N VAL A 113 -15.80 -0.41 -6.91
CA VAL A 113 -14.88 -0.75 -5.82
C VAL A 113 -14.56 0.49 -4.99
N ILE A 114 -14.71 0.40 -3.68
CA ILE A 114 -14.39 1.47 -2.73
C ILE A 114 -13.57 0.87 -1.60
N GLU A 115 -12.42 1.46 -1.30
CA GLU A 115 -11.56 1.06 -0.18
C GLU A 115 -11.44 2.21 0.82
N VAL A 116 -11.55 1.90 2.11
CA VAL A 116 -11.39 2.86 3.22
C VAL A 116 -10.52 2.26 4.31
N ASN A 117 -9.73 3.10 4.98
CA ASN A 117 -8.88 2.74 6.12
C ASN A 117 -7.86 1.61 5.85
N ASN A 118 -7.11 1.65 4.74
CA ASN A 118 -6.09 0.64 4.43
C ASN A 118 -5.08 0.44 5.58
N LEU A 119 -5.19 -0.70 6.27
CA LEU A 119 -4.45 -1.07 7.48
C LEU A 119 -3.28 -2.00 7.14
N ARG A 120 -2.04 -1.49 7.20
CA ARG A 120 -0.81 -2.28 7.08
C ARG A 120 -0.14 -2.34 8.46
N PHE A 121 0.05 -3.54 9.01
CA PHE A 121 0.77 -3.75 10.27
C PHE A 121 2.25 -4.05 10.02
N PHE A 122 3.14 -3.33 10.70
CA PHE A 122 4.57 -3.53 10.68
C PHE A 122 4.97 -4.47 11.82
N ARG A 123 5.66 -5.57 11.48
CA ARG A 123 5.97 -6.65 12.43
C ARG A 123 7.45 -6.97 12.44
N THR A 124 8.00 -7.27 13.62
CA THR A 124 9.37 -7.78 13.74
C THR A 124 9.48 -9.14 13.04
N PRO A 125 10.71 -9.63 12.75
CA PRO A 125 10.92 -10.99 12.24
C PRO A 125 10.31 -12.10 13.12
N ASN A 126 10.02 -11.78 14.40
CA ASN A 126 9.40 -12.69 15.36
C ASN A 126 7.87 -12.53 15.44
N GLY A 127 7.28 -11.69 14.59
CA GLY A 127 5.82 -11.50 14.46
C GLY A 127 5.20 -10.44 15.37
N GLU A 128 6.00 -9.75 16.20
CA GLU A 128 5.52 -8.69 17.10
C GLU A 128 5.23 -7.41 16.32
N ALA A 129 4.00 -6.90 16.41
CA ALA A 129 3.65 -5.64 15.77
C ALA A 129 4.34 -4.46 16.47
N TYR A 130 5.14 -3.69 15.72
CA TYR A 130 5.80 -2.47 16.21
C TYR A 130 5.27 -1.20 15.55
N GLY A 131 4.35 -1.33 14.60
CA GLY A 131 3.64 -0.18 14.06
C GLY A 131 2.49 -0.59 13.15
N PHE A 132 1.71 0.38 12.73
CA PHE A 132 0.63 0.19 11.78
C PHE A 132 0.30 1.48 11.04
N THR A 133 -0.37 1.33 9.90
CA THR A 133 -0.88 2.45 9.11
C THR A 133 -2.39 2.50 9.18
N VAL A 134 -2.94 3.70 9.33
CA VAL A 134 -4.39 3.97 9.24
C VAL A 134 -4.56 5.31 8.56
N ASP A 135 -5.34 5.37 7.48
CA ASP A 135 -5.63 6.61 6.75
C ASP A 135 -4.39 7.43 6.36
N GLY A 136 -3.31 6.73 6.00
CA GLY A 136 -2.00 7.31 5.66
C GLY A 136 -1.23 7.90 6.85
N LYS A 137 -1.73 7.74 8.07
CA LYS A 137 -0.99 8.03 9.30
C LYS A 137 -0.23 6.78 9.74
N ILE A 138 0.99 6.99 10.22
CA ILE A 138 1.84 5.93 10.75
C ILE A 138 1.85 6.02 12.27
N TYR A 139 1.61 4.88 12.90
CA TYR A 139 1.70 4.71 14.34
C TYR A 139 2.84 3.73 14.61
N LEU A 140 3.89 4.19 15.30
CA LEU A 140 5.04 3.37 15.66
C LEU A 140 5.12 3.23 17.18
N ASP A 141 5.53 2.06 17.67
CA ASP A 141 5.91 1.87 19.06
C ASP A 141 7.26 2.56 19.31
N PRO A 142 7.30 3.66 20.09
CA PRO A 142 8.52 4.43 20.32
C PRO A 142 9.60 3.64 21.09
N ARG A 143 9.27 2.48 21.66
CA ARG A 143 10.22 1.61 22.36
C ARG A 143 11.06 0.76 21.40
N ILE A 144 10.56 0.57 20.17
CA ILE A 144 11.12 -0.34 19.17
C ILE A 144 11.56 0.44 17.92
N ALA A 145 10.86 1.53 17.59
CA ALA A 145 11.12 2.33 16.40
C ALA A 145 12.39 3.18 16.54
N THR A 146 13.42 2.82 15.76
CA THR A 146 14.54 3.72 15.46
C THR A 146 14.16 4.62 14.29
N ALA A 147 14.85 5.75 14.10
CA ALA A 147 14.64 6.61 12.93
C ALA A 147 14.76 5.84 11.60
N GLU A 148 15.58 4.80 11.54
CA GLU A 148 15.73 3.95 10.35
C GLU A 148 14.55 3.01 10.16
N THR A 149 13.99 2.47 11.25
CA THR A 149 12.74 1.68 11.22
C THR A 149 11.59 2.55 10.72
N ALA A 150 11.51 3.80 11.18
CA ALA A 150 10.49 4.73 10.71
C ALA A 150 10.66 5.05 9.22
N ILE A 151 11.87 5.33 8.74
CA ILE A 151 12.13 5.61 7.32
C ILE A 151 11.80 4.41 6.43
N HIS A 152 12.13 3.20 6.91
CA HIS A 152 11.85 1.94 6.22
C HIS A 152 10.34 1.76 5.97
N GLU A 153 9.53 1.82 7.04
CA GLU A 153 8.07 1.71 6.92
C GLU A 153 7.46 2.82 6.09
N TYR A 154 8.05 4.01 6.20
CA TYR A 154 7.57 5.18 5.52
C TYR A 154 7.83 5.12 4.01
N ALA A 155 8.97 4.56 3.60
CA ALA A 155 9.29 4.31 2.20
C ALA A 155 8.29 3.33 1.57
N HIS A 156 7.85 2.30 2.29
CA HIS A 156 6.85 1.35 1.81
C HIS A 156 5.52 2.01 1.43
N LEU A 157 5.04 2.96 2.22
CA LEU A 157 3.78 3.66 1.92
C LEU A 157 3.87 4.55 0.70
N TRP A 158 5.01 5.21 0.53
CA TRP A 158 5.23 6.02 -0.66
C TRP A 158 5.46 5.18 -1.89
N ALA A 159 6.08 4.01 -1.76
CA ALA A 159 6.19 3.05 -2.84
C ALA A 159 4.79 2.59 -3.29
N ASP A 160 3.92 2.22 -2.35
CA ASP A 160 2.54 1.85 -2.65
C ASP A 160 1.77 3.00 -3.32
N MET A 161 1.87 4.22 -2.78
CA MET A 161 1.19 5.39 -3.34
C MET A 161 1.73 5.79 -4.71
N LEU A 162 3.05 5.78 -4.92
CA LEU A 162 3.67 6.07 -6.21
C LEU A 162 3.30 5.02 -7.25
N ARG A 163 3.26 3.74 -6.88
CA ARG A 163 2.84 2.65 -7.76
C ARG A 163 1.40 2.81 -8.23
N GLN A 164 0.50 3.27 -7.36
CA GLN A 164 -0.90 3.51 -7.71
C GLN A 164 -1.10 4.78 -8.54
N MET A 165 -0.43 5.88 -8.16
CA MET A 165 -0.66 7.21 -8.75
C MET A 165 0.17 7.46 -10.00
N ASN A 166 1.35 6.85 -10.11
CA ASN A 166 2.24 6.96 -11.25
C ASN A 166 2.95 5.62 -11.57
N PRO A 167 2.22 4.65 -12.15
CA PRO A 167 2.76 3.33 -12.46
C PRO A 167 3.95 3.34 -13.43
N GLU A 168 4.02 4.34 -14.33
CA GLU A 168 5.12 4.49 -15.29
C GLU A 168 6.42 4.87 -14.57
N ALA A 169 6.38 5.89 -13.70
CA ALA A 169 7.52 6.26 -12.89
C ALA A 169 7.97 5.13 -11.95
N TRP A 170 7.01 4.37 -11.40
CA TRP A 170 7.30 3.19 -10.61
C TRP A 170 8.05 2.13 -11.42
N ASN A 171 7.56 1.77 -12.62
CA ASN A 171 8.22 0.78 -13.46
C ASN A 171 9.65 1.23 -13.84
N ASP A 172 9.87 2.51 -14.12
CA ASP A 172 11.23 3.04 -14.37
C ASP A 172 12.17 2.82 -13.17
N ILE A 173 11.68 2.99 -11.95
CA ILE A 173 12.43 2.72 -10.71
C ILE A 173 12.76 1.23 -10.60
N VAL A 174 11.78 0.35 -10.84
CA VAL A 174 11.98 -1.12 -10.83
C VAL A 174 13.09 -1.53 -11.82
N GLN A 175 13.06 -1.01 -13.05
CA GLN A 175 14.05 -1.37 -14.08
C GLN A 175 15.47 -0.91 -13.72
N LEU A 176 15.62 0.22 -13.04
CA LEU A 176 16.93 0.71 -12.59
C LEU A 176 17.56 -0.22 -11.55
N MET A 177 16.75 -0.81 -10.67
CA MET A 177 17.25 -1.64 -9.57
C MET A 177 17.55 -3.09 -9.97
N LYS A 178 16.89 -3.61 -11.01
CA LYS A 178 17.08 -4.99 -11.48
C LYS A 178 18.54 -5.29 -11.86
N GLY A 179 18.98 -6.48 -11.43
CA GLY A 179 20.31 -7.00 -11.73
C GLY A 179 21.43 -6.13 -11.12
N THR A 180 21.17 -5.50 -9.98
CA THR A 180 22.19 -4.83 -9.17
C THR A 180 22.55 -5.71 -7.98
N SER A 181 23.74 -5.53 -7.40
CA SER A 181 24.15 -6.31 -6.22
C SER A 181 23.22 -6.10 -5.03
N VAL A 182 22.67 -4.89 -4.88
CA VAL A 182 21.70 -4.54 -3.83
C VAL A 182 20.38 -5.30 -4.01
N TRP A 183 19.91 -5.44 -5.25
CA TRP A 183 18.75 -6.27 -5.57
C TRP A 183 18.95 -7.73 -5.17
N ASP A 184 20.10 -8.29 -5.50
CA ASP A 184 20.42 -9.68 -5.16
C ASP A 184 20.61 -9.88 -3.64
N GLU A 185 21.18 -8.89 -2.94
CA GLU A 185 21.29 -8.87 -1.47
C GLU A 185 19.90 -8.94 -0.82
N VAL A 186 18.97 -8.07 -1.23
CA VAL A 186 17.59 -8.06 -0.70
C VAL A 186 16.87 -9.38 -0.99
N LYS A 187 16.98 -9.92 -2.21
CA LYS A 187 16.41 -11.25 -2.52
C LYS A 187 16.97 -12.37 -1.66
N SER A 188 18.23 -12.26 -1.24
CA SER A 188 18.85 -13.24 -0.35
C SER A 188 18.38 -13.10 1.09
N LEU A 189 18.15 -11.87 1.55
CA LEU A 189 17.66 -11.58 2.91
C LEU A 189 16.18 -11.94 3.08
N TYR A 190 15.38 -11.74 2.02
CA TYR A 190 13.93 -11.92 2.01
C TYR A 190 13.49 -12.88 0.89
N PRO A 191 13.74 -14.20 1.02
CA PRO A 191 13.44 -15.19 -0.01
C PRO A 191 11.92 -15.38 -0.27
N GLU A 192 11.08 -14.87 0.62
CA GLU A 192 9.62 -14.84 0.49
C GLU A 192 9.14 -13.87 -0.59
N LEU A 193 9.88 -12.80 -0.90
CA LEU A 193 9.49 -11.83 -1.93
C LEU A 193 9.57 -12.48 -3.31
N LYS A 194 8.45 -12.45 -4.06
CA LYS A 194 8.30 -13.17 -5.34
C LYS A 194 8.24 -12.25 -6.54
N THR A 195 7.82 -11.01 -6.35
CA THR A 195 7.59 -10.05 -7.43
C THR A 195 8.69 -9.00 -7.48
N ASP A 196 8.88 -8.43 -8.66
CA ASP A 196 9.83 -7.33 -8.85
C ASP A 196 9.42 -6.10 -8.04
N ASP A 197 8.12 -5.89 -7.85
CA ASP A 197 7.57 -4.79 -7.06
C ASP A 197 7.89 -4.94 -5.58
N GLU A 198 7.70 -6.13 -5.01
CA GLU A 198 8.06 -6.45 -3.61
C GLU A 198 9.55 -6.25 -3.36
N ILE A 199 10.42 -6.69 -4.29
CA ILE A 199 11.87 -6.53 -4.13
C ILE A 199 12.28 -5.06 -4.26
N THR A 200 11.69 -4.32 -5.19
CA THR A 200 11.95 -2.88 -5.37
C THR A 200 11.53 -2.09 -4.14
N ASP A 201 10.35 -2.39 -3.60
CA ASP A 201 9.80 -1.81 -2.38
C ASP A 201 10.77 -1.98 -1.20
N GLU A 202 11.25 -3.20 -1.01
CA GLU A 202 12.18 -3.55 0.06
C GLU A 202 13.56 -2.89 -0.10
N VAL A 203 14.08 -2.78 -1.33
CA VAL A 203 15.32 -2.04 -1.62
C VAL A 203 15.15 -0.56 -1.30
N LEU A 204 14.03 0.06 -1.67
CA LEU A 204 13.77 1.46 -1.35
C LEU A 204 13.72 1.66 0.18
N ALA A 205 13.04 0.79 0.91
CA ALA A 205 12.92 0.86 2.36
C ALA A 205 14.27 0.67 3.08
N HIS A 206 15.12 -0.23 2.60
CA HIS A 206 16.45 -0.47 3.16
C HIS A 206 17.46 0.65 2.89
N TYR A 207 17.40 1.28 1.71
CA TYR A 207 18.48 2.15 1.23
C TYR A 207 18.13 3.64 1.20
N SER A 208 16.88 4.02 1.49
CA SER A 208 16.46 5.42 1.55
C SER A 208 16.88 6.16 2.83
N GLY A 209 17.23 5.45 3.90
CA GLY A 209 17.71 6.05 5.16
C GLY A 209 19.18 6.48 5.12
N ARG A 210 19.61 7.22 6.15
CA ARG A 210 21.00 7.70 6.26
C ARG A 210 22.00 6.54 6.34
N LYS A 211 21.64 5.43 6.98
CA LYS A 211 22.48 4.22 6.98
C LYS A 211 22.52 3.54 5.62
N GLY A 212 21.39 3.52 4.92
CA GLY A 212 21.30 3.03 3.53
C GLY A 212 22.24 3.79 2.59
N ALA A 213 22.20 5.12 2.63
CA ALA A 213 23.10 5.97 1.86
C ALA A 213 24.58 5.78 2.23
N ALA A 214 24.89 5.56 3.52
CA ALA A 214 26.24 5.25 3.97
C ALA A 214 26.74 3.91 3.42
N LYS A 215 25.91 2.85 3.48
CA LYS A 215 26.23 1.53 2.89
C LYS A 215 26.54 1.62 1.39
N LEU A 216 25.74 2.39 0.63
CA LEU A 216 26.00 2.59 -0.80
C LEU A 216 27.32 3.33 -1.08
N ARG A 217 27.74 4.23 -0.19
CA ARG A 217 29.04 4.93 -0.29
C ARG A 217 30.18 3.98 0.07
N GLU A 218 30.05 3.23 1.15
CA GLU A 218 31.05 2.23 1.57
C GLU A 218 31.27 1.17 0.49
N GLU A 219 30.20 0.65 -0.11
CA GLU A 219 30.29 -0.35 -1.17
C GLU A 219 30.97 0.22 -2.43
N GLN A 220 30.66 1.48 -2.79
CA GLN A 220 31.36 2.16 -3.88
C GLN A 220 32.85 2.34 -3.58
N HIS A 221 33.22 2.71 -2.34
CA HIS A 221 34.61 2.81 -1.92
C HIS A 221 35.33 1.45 -1.92
N ARG A 222 34.64 0.38 -1.52
CA ARG A 222 35.18 -0.98 -1.54
C ARG A 222 35.50 -1.43 -2.96
N ILE A 223 34.56 -1.28 -3.89
CA ILE A 223 34.74 -1.64 -5.31
C ILE A 223 35.89 -0.84 -5.93
N ALA A 224 35.95 0.47 -5.69
CA ALA A 224 37.00 1.32 -6.24
C ALA A 224 38.40 0.85 -5.79
N ASN A 225 38.53 0.45 -4.53
CA ASN A 225 39.80 0.08 -3.90
C ASN A 225 40.13 -1.43 -3.99
N ASP A 226 39.26 -2.27 -4.52
CA ASP A 226 39.50 -3.71 -4.64
C ASP A 226 40.66 -3.99 -5.60
N GLN A 227 41.79 -4.49 -5.10
CA GLN A 227 42.98 -4.75 -5.91
C GLN A 227 42.86 -5.99 -6.80
N ASN A 228 41.90 -6.87 -6.50
CA ASN A 228 41.68 -8.12 -7.23
C ASN A 228 40.66 -7.98 -8.37
N MET A 229 39.94 -6.84 -8.44
CA MET A 229 38.94 -6.57 -9.45
C MET A 229 39.55 -5.78 -10.62
N ASP A 230 39.32 -6.25 -11.85
CA ASP A 230 39.76 -5.54 -13.05
C ASP A 230 38.96 -4.26 -13.28
N LEU A 231 39.53 -3.32 -14.05
CA LEU A 231 38.94 -2.01 -14.32
C LEU A 231 37.54 -2.08 -14.94
N ARG A 232 37.27 -3.06 -15.81
CA ARG A 232 35.99 -3.20 -16.48
C ARG A 232 34.92 -3.68 -15.49
N SER A 233 35.24 -4.69 -14.69
CA SER A 233 34.36 -5.18 -13.63
C SER A 233 34.05 -4.11 -12.59
N LYS A 234 35.05 -3.29 -12.20
CA LYS A 234 34.83 -2.12 -11.34
C LYS A 234 33.86 -1.13 -11.95
N ALA A 235 34.03 -0.79 -13.22
CA ALA A 235 33.15 0.14 -13.92
C ALA A 235 31.70 -0.38 -13.97
N THR A 236 31.52 -1.68 -14.27
CA THR A 236 30.19 -2.31 -14.27
C THR A 236 29.53 -2.28 -12.89
N ALA A 237 30.27 -2.61 -11.83
CA ALA A 237 29.74 -2.62 -10.47
C ALA A 237 29.38 -1.19 -9.97
N ILE A 238 30.23 -0.20 -10.25
CA ILE A 238 29.93 1.21 -9.93
C ILE A 238 28.72 1.71 -10.74
N ALA A 239 28.60 1.33 -12.02
CA ALA A 239 27.43 1.67 -12.81
C ALA A 239 26.14 1.06 -12.25
N ALA A 240 26.19 -0.17 -11.74
CA ALA A 240 25.06 -0.79 -11.06
C ALA A 240 24.65 -0.02 -9.78
N LEU A 241 25.62 0.38 -8.94
CA LEU A 241 25.33 1.21 -7.77
C LEU A 241 24.74 2.58 -8.13
N ASN A 242 25.24 3.20 -9.20
CA ASN A 242 24.71 4.48 -9.67
C ASN A 242 23.26 4.36 -10.14
N ARG A 243 22.88 3.24 -10.78
CA ARG A 243 21.47 2.97 -11.11
C ARG A 243 20.58 2.88 -9.86
N VAL A 244 21.06 2.24 -8.79
CA VAL A 244 20.33 2.19 -7.50
C VAL A 244 20.15 3.59 -6.92
N LYS A 245 21.23 4.41 -6.91
CA LYS A 245 21.15 5.81 -6.45
C LYS A 245 20.20 6.66 -7.28
N GLU A 246 20.20 6.46 -8.59
CA GLU A 246 19.25 7.11 -9.50
C GLU A 246 17.81 6.68 -9.19
N ALA A 247 17.58 5.39 -8.95
CA ALA A 247 16.27 4.85 -8.60
C ALA A 247 15.73 5.48 -7.30
N ILE A 248 16.55 5.53 -6.25
CA ILE A 248 16.20 6.19 -4.97
C ILE A 248 15.92 7.68 -5.19
N THR A 249 16.72 8.36 -6.02
CA THR A 249 16.50 9.78 -6.33
C THR A 249 15.19 10.00 -7.08
N LYS A 250 14.89 9.17 -8.09
CA LYS A 250 13.64 9.24 -8.86
C LYS A 250 12.42 8.94 -7.99
N PHE A 251 12.54 7.96 -7.08
CA PHE A 251 11.52 7.67 -6.09
C PHE A 251 11.19 8.90 -5.25
N TRP A 252 12.18 9.50 -4.58
CA TRP A 252 11.94 10.67 -3.74
C TRP A 252 11.50 11.92 -4.52
N ARG A 253 11.92 12.06 -5.79
CA ARG A 253 11.36 13.09 -6.68
C ARG A 253 9.88 12.85 -6.95
N GLY A 254 9.50 11.64 -7.31
CA GLY A 254 8.10 11.27 -7.54
C GLY A 254 7.24 11.55 -6.30
N VAL A 255 7.73 11.20 -5.12
CA VAL A 255 7.06 11.48 -3.84
C VAL A 255 6.89 12.98 -3.62
N ALA A 256 7.94 13.76 -3.82
CA ALA A 256 7.88 15.19 -3.58
C ALA A 256 7.09 15.96 -4.64
N ASP A 257 7.07 15.49 -5.89
CA ASP A 257 6.18 16.01 -6.94
C ASP A 257 4.71 15.75 -6.58
N LEU A 258 4.37 14.54 -6.08
CA LEU A 258 3.04 14.22 -5.57
C LEU A 258 2.62 15.12 -4.39
N LEU A 259 3.58 15.58 -3.60
CA LEU A 259 3.35 16.44 -2.44
C LEU A 259 3.49 17.95 -2.74
N HIS A 260 3.87 18.33 -3.96
CA HIS A 260 4.25 19.70 -4.34
C HIS A 260 5.34 20.33 -3.43
N ILE A 261 6.26 19.51 -2.94
CA ILE A 261 7.35 19.95 -2.05
C ILE A 261 8.61 20.23 -2.89
N ARG A 262 9.26 21.39 -2.65
CA ARG A 262 10.57 21.70 -3.23
C ARG A 262 11.70 21.23 -2.32
N PHE A 263 12.64 20.49 -2.87
CA PHE A 263 13.82 19.94 -2.21
C PHE A 263 15.03 20.01 -3.15
N THR A 264 16.23 19.98 -2.57
CA THR A 264 17.49 20.06 -3.31
C THR A 264 18.15 18.69 -3.47
N THR A 265 17.90 17.74 -2.56
CA THR A 265 18.44 16.36 -2.59
C THR A 265 17.41 15.33 -2.11
N ALA A 266 17.57 14.06 -2.50
CA ALA A 266 16.68 12.97 -2.09
C ALA A 266 16.76 12.71 -0.57
N GLU A 267 17.95 12.87 0.01
CA GLU A 267 18.18 12.77 1.45
C GLU A 267 17.42 13.86 2.23
N GLU A 268 17.34 15.08 1.68
CA GLU A 268 16.58 16.18 2.29
C GLU A 268 15.07 15.92 2.28
N VAL A 269 14.55 15.19 1.29
CA VAL A 269 13.15 14.73 1.28
C VAL A 269 12.93 13.73 2.40
N ALA A 270 13.77 12.68 2.49
CA ALA A 270 13.66 11.67 3.54
C ALA A 270 13.75 12.29 4.95
N ASP A 271 14.68 13.22 5.19
CA ASP A 271 14.88 13.88 6.49
C ASP A 271 13.77 14.90 6.83
N ARG A 272 13.25 15.64 5.85
CA ARG A 272 12.16 16.60 6.08
C ARG A 272 10.83 15.90 6.30
N VAL A 273 10.62 14.81 5.58
CA VAL A 273 9.45 13.98 5.78
C VAL A 273 9.50 13.24 7.14
N LEU A 274 10.71 12.91 7.63
CA LEU A 274 10.93 12.47 9.01
C LEU A 274 10.57 13.57 10.04
N ALA A 275 10.88 14.84 9.74
CA ALA A 275 10.49 15.96 10.59
C ALA A 275 8.96 16.17 10.61
N ASP A 276 8.30 16.04 9.46
CA ASP A 276 6.84 16.10 9.35
C ASP A 276 6.15 14.92 10.08
N LEU A 277 6.78 13.74 10.10
CA LEU A 277 6.35 12.57 10.90
C LEU A 277 6.45 12.84 12.41
N LEU A 278 7.54 13.46 12.87
CA LEU A 278 7.74 13.83 14.28
C LEU A 278 6.80 14.96 14.74
N HIS A 279 6.26 15.74 13.80
CA HIS A 279 5.29 16.81 14.06
C HIS A 279 3.83 16.40 13.78
N GLY A 280 3.57 15.14 13.39
CA GLY A 280 2.22 14.59 13.25
C GLY A 280 1.46 15.05 12.01
N VAL A 281 2.16 15.40 10.92
CA VAL A 281 1.55 15.85 9.67
C VAL A 281 0.98 14.67 8.89
N ASN A 282 -0.29 14.77 8.49
CA ASN A 282 -1.00 13.72 7.75
C ASN A 282 -0.73 13.81 6.23
N PRO A 283 -0.13 12.78 5.58
CA PRO A 283 0.12 12.78 4.14
C PRO A 283 -1.16 12.79 3.29
N THR A 284 -2.27 12.22 3.79
CA THR A 284 -3.58 12.20 3.10
C THR A 284 -4.35 13.52 3.23
N ALA A 285 -3.86 14.48 4.01
CA ALA A 285 -4.45 15.81 4.06
C ALA A 285 -4.18 16.63 2.79
N TYR A 286 -3.12 16.30 2.04
CA TYR A 286 -2.75 17.04 0.83
C TYR A 286 -3.64 16.72 -0.37
N THR A 287 -4.24 15.53 -0.45
CA THR A 287 -5.27 15.20 -1.45
C THR A 287 -6.55 16.02 -1.27
N LYS A 288 -6.88 16.46 -0.03
CA LYS A 288 -8.04 17.32 0.22
C LYS A 288 -7.80 18.81 -0.04
N LEU A 289 -6.54 19.26 -0.12
CA LEU A 289 -6.23 20.68 -0.35
C LEU A 289 -6.42 21.11 -1.81
N GLU A 290 -6.32 20.19 -2.77
CA GLU A 290 -6.62 20.48 -4.17
C GLU A 290 -8.13 20.57 -4.44
N ASP A 291 -8.95 19.72 -3.81
CA ASP A 291 -10.42 19.78 -3.94
C ASP A 291 -11.05 21.03 -3.30
N VAL A 292 -10.42 21.60 -2.27
CA VAL A 292 -10.88 22.85 -1.64
C VAL A 292 -10.48 24.07 -2.49
N LYS A 293 -9.28 24.09 -3.09
CA LYS A 293 -8.86 25.20 -3.95
C LYS A 293 -9.60 25.26 -5.29
N VAL A 294 -10.03 24.13 -5.84
CA VAL A 294 -10.86 24.10 -7.06
C VAL A 294 -12.29 24.60 -6.79
N ARG A 295 -12.82 24.38 -5.57
CA ARG A 295 -14.15 24.90 -5.18
C ARG A 295 -14.17 26.39 -4.85
N GLU A 296 -13.09 26.95 -4.30
CA GLU A 296 -13.04 28.38 -3.95
C GLU A 296 -12.74 29.32 -5.12
N MET A 297 -12.16 28.84 -6.23
CA MET A 297 -11.96 29.65 -7.44
C MET A 297 -13.16 29.66 -8.41
N GLY A 298 -14.19 28.84 -8.17
CA GLY A 298 -15.37 28.72 -9.05
C GLY A 298 -16.54 29.68 -8.76
N THR A 299 -16.48 30.53 -7.73
CA THR A 299 -17.63 31.35 -7.30
C THR A 299 -17.43 32.87 -7.35
N ARG A 300 -16.55 33.37 -8.23
CA ARG A 300 -16.45 34.81 -8.52
C ARG A 300 -16.41 35.13 -10.01
N VAL A 301 -17.49 34.85 -10.73
CA VAL A 301 -17.90 35.67 -11.89
C VAL A 301 -19.42 35.68 -11.97
N ASN A 302 -20.04 36.71 -11.42
CA ASN A 302 -21.25 37.37 -11.95
C ASN A 302 -21.64 38.54 -11.04
N ARG A 303 -21.12 39.72 -11.35
CA ARG A 303 -21.80 41.01 -11.28
C ARG A 303 -21.09 42.00 -12.19
#